data_AF-A0A2D6BLX5-F1
#
_entry.id   AF-A0A2D6BLX5-F1
#
_cell.length_a   1.000
_cell.length_b   1.000
_cell.length_c   1.000
_cell.angle_alpha   90.00
_cell.angle_beta   90.00
_cell.angle_gamma   90.00
#
_symmetry.space_group_name_H-M   'P 1'
#
loop_
_entity.id
_entity.type
_entity.pdbx_description
1 polymer ?
#
loop_
_entity_poly.entity_id
_entity_poly.type
_entity_poly.pdbx_seq_one_letter_code
_entity_poly.pdbx_strand_id
1 'polypeptide(L)'
;MTWWCRASSTVRSLAVICPRRARPRPTTCSGSPSSTPSTRAGWPHPSPTWRRPCAQRRARPSPERPTSRWRRTRLPATAARRAPTCRRPSRHGSTSSVASPASERGRLPGLVGVAAALFAVEFVWLAWAPLDRQTWALENLLAVPLALMLLFGRSRLGLSDVSLLLLLLFLGLHEVGSHFTYSRVPTPSWFDTLFQGRNHYDRLVHLAFGLLVLRPIAELLRRALPRPSRRLLLVLSVCVILSLSSAYELLEWLAAVVVDPGTGIAFVGAQGDVWDAQKDTGLALVGAVVSASILGRSRVDLLAPDREARQGRNGA
;
A
#
# COMPACT_ATOMS: atom_id res chain seq x y z
N MET A 1 -34.69 -7.99 -12.05
CA MET A 1 -33.94 -9.13 -11.50
C MET A 1 -33.06 -8.60 -10.36
N THR A 2 -33.46 -8.25 -9.12
CA THR A 2 -34.53 -8.59 -8.16
C THR A 2 -34.59 -10.02 -7.64
N TRP A 3 -33.52 -10.54 -7.02
CA TRP A 3 -33.61 -11.55 -5.94
C TRP A 3 -32.43 -11.34 -4.96
N TRP A 4 -32.53 -11.31 -3.62
CA TRP A 4 -33.63 -11.58 -2.69
C TRP A 4 -33.38 -10.96 -1.31
N CYS A 5 -34.46 -10.57 -0.62
CA CYS A 5 -34.49 -10.04 0.74
C CYS A 5 -35.75 -10.62 1.44
N ARG A 6 -35.58 -11.39 2.53
CA ARG A 6 -36.53 -11.71 3.62
C ARG A 6 -35.79 -12.62 4.63
N ALA A 7 -35.38 -12.14 5.79
CA ALA A 7 -36.16 -11.89 7.02
C ALA A 7 -36.51 -13.19 7.82
N SER A 8 -35.66 -13.48 8.80
CA SER A 8 -35.91 -13.85 10.21
C SER A 8 -37.23 -14.51 10.64
N SER A 9 -37.13 -15.63 11.36
CA SER A 9 -37.83 -15.86 12.65
C SER A 9 -37.24 -17.05 13.43
N THR A 10 -37.35 -16.92 14.75
CA THR A 10 -36.71 -17.62 15.87
C THR A 10 -37.44 -18.91 16.32
N VAL A 11 -36.65 -19.88 16.83
CA VAL A 11 -36.89 -20.70 18.05
C VAL A 11 -38.06 -21.72 18.06
N ARG A 12 -37.77 -23.04 18.12
CA ARG A 12 -37.95 -23.95 19.30
C ARG A 12 -37.86 -25.45 18.95
N SER A 13 -37.17 -26.17 19.85
CA SER A 13 -37.45 -27.53 20.38
C SER A 13 -37.17 -28.81 19.58
N LEU A 14 -36.35 -29.64 20.23
CA LEU A 14 -36.19 -31.09 20.13
C LEU A 14 -37.51 -31.87 20.25
N ALA A 15 -37.65 -32.98 19.52
CA ALA A 15 -37.93 -34.31 20.09
C ALA A 15 -38.08 -35.42 19.03
N VAL A 16 -37.67 -36.60 19.46
CA VAL A 16 -37.61 -37.95 18.88
C VAL A 16 -38.98 -38.49 18.44
N ILE A 17 -38.99 -39.41 17.45
CA ILE A 17 -39.66 -40.75 17.45
C ILE A 17 -40.05 -41.20 16.01
N CYS A 18 -39.50 -42.34 15.60
CA CYS A 18 -39.95 -43.22 14.49
C CYS A 18 -40.95 -44.25 15.07
N PRO A 19 -41.93 -44.84 14.32
CA PRO A 19 -41.62 -46.06 13.53
C PRO A 19 -42.54 -46.41 12.32
N ARG A 20 -41.99 -47.25 11.40
CA ARG A 20 -42.59 -48.36 10.58
C ARG A 20 -43.74 -48.02 9.60
N ARG A 21 -44.03 -48.68 8.47
CA ARG A 21 -43.63 -49.83 7.60
C ARG A 21 -44.46 -49.57 6.30
N ALA A 22 -44.15 -49.94 5.05
CA ALA A 22 -43.94 -51.26 4.47
C ALA A 22 -43.62 -51.12 2.96
N ARG A 23 -42.91 -52.11 2.41
CA ARG A 23 -42.67 -52.42 0.98
C ARG A 23 -43.75 -53.43 0.49
N PRO A 24 -44.01 -53.67 -0.82
CA PRO A 24 -43.05 -54.28 -1.75
C PRO A 24 -43.10 -53.86 -3.25
N ARG A 25 -42.06 -54.31 -3.98
CA ARG A 25 -41.77 -54.26 -5.44
C ARG A 25 -42.55 -55.37 -6.21
N PRO A 26 -42.17 -55.85 -7.43
CA PRO A 26 -41.40 -55.32 -8.60
C PRO A 26 -42.10 -55.60 -9.96
N THR A 27 -41.51 -55.23 -11.13
CA THR A 27 -41.21 -56.09 -12.33
C THR A 27 -40.70 -55.25 -13.53
N THR A 28 -39.43 -55.42 -13.95
CA THR A 28 -38.91 -56.05 -15.21
C THR A 28 -39.15 -55.26 -16.51
N CYS A 29 -38.15 -54.72 -17.23
CA CYS A 29 -37.06 -55.30 -18.05
C CYS A 29 -37.37 -55.36 -19.57
N SER A 30 -36.31 -55.05 -20.35
CA SER A 30 -35.98 -55.49 -21.72
C SER A 30 -36.48 -54.68 -22.94
N GLY A 31 -35.56 -54.47 -23.89
CA GLY A 31 -35.88 -54.23 -25.31
C GLY A 31 -35.04 -53.18 -26.05
N SER A 32 -33.91 -53.57 -26.63
CA SER A 32 -33.33 -53.01 -27.88
C SER A 32 -33.51 -54.10 -28.96
N PRO A 33 -33.55 -53.86 -30.31
CA PRO A 33 -32.69 -52.93 -31.07
C PRO A 33 -33.31 -52.26 -32.35
N SER A 34 -32.50 -51.37 -32.96
CA SER A 34 -32.36 -51.04 -34.40
C SER A 34 -33.59 -50.68 -35.27
N SER A 35 -33.62 -49.46 -35.81
CA SER A 35 -33.91 -49.17 -37.23
C SER A 35 -33.67 -47.68 -37.57
N THR A 36 -32.81 -47.43 -38.56
CA THR A 36 -32.79 -46.24 -39.43
C THR A 36 -33.57 -46.59 -40.72
N PRO A 37 -34.27 -45.68 -41.43
CA PRO A 37 -33.62 -44.51 -42.07
C PRO A 37 -34.45 -43.22 -42.24
N SER A 38 -33.71 -42.15 -42.56
CA SER A 38 -34.06 -40.93 -43.30
C SER A 38 -35.39 -40.22 -43.05
N THR A 39 -35.34 -38.93 -42.68
CA THR A 39 -35.66 -37.81 -43.59
C THR A 39 -35.40 -36.46 -42.94
N ARG A 40 -35.17 -35.48 -43.81
CA ARG A 40 -34.72 -34.10 -43.58
C ARG A 40 -35.61 -33.29 -42.64
N ALA A 41 -35.00 -32.49 -41.77
CA ALA A 41 -35.44 -31.12 -41.51
C ALA A 41 -34.26 -30.33 -40.90
N GLY A 42 -33.76 -29.36 -41.66
CA GLY A 42 -32.66 -28.51 -41.25
C GLY A 42 -33.08 -27.46 -40.22
N TRP A 43 -32.15 -27.13 -39.34
CA TRP A 43 -32.17 -25.92 -38.53
C TRP A 43 -30.88 -25.14 -38.82
N PRO A 44 -30.96 -23.84 -39.16
CA PRO A 44 -29.79 -23.05 -39.50
C PRO A 44 -29.03 -22.60 -38.25
N HIS A 45 -27.70 -22.75 -38.28
CA HIS A 45 -26.79 -22.08 -37.34
C HIS A 45 -26.74 -20.57 -37.63
N PRO A 46 -26.86 -19.69 -36.62
CA PRO A 46 -26.47 -18.30 -36.77
C PRO A 46 -25.00 -18.10 -36.36
N SER A 47 -24.12 -17.95 -37.36
CA SER A 47 -22.79 -17.37 -37.20
C SER A 47 -22.87 -15.83 -37.30
N PRO A 48 -22.42 -15.04 -36.32
CA PRO A 48 -22.24 -13.61 -36.50
C PRO A 48 -20.89 -13.37 -37.17
N THR A 49 -20.95 -13.04 -38.46
CA THR A 49 -19.81 -12.55 -39.22
C THR A 49 -19.50 -11.11 -38.78
N TRP A 50 -18.38 -10.91 -38.10
CA TRP A 50 -17.82 -9.57 -37.86
C TRP A 50 -17.22 -9.04 -39.17
N ARG A 51 -18.06 -8.42 -40.01
CA ARG A 51 -17.59 -7.59 -41.12
C ARG A 51 -16.94 -6.34 -40.56
N ARG A 52 -15.63 -6.20 -40.80
CA ARG A 52 -14.86 -4.98 -40.58
C ARG A 52 -15.44 -3.84 -41.43
N PRO A 53 -15.78 -2.67 -40.86
CA PRO A 53 -16.05 -1.49 -41.65
C PRO A 53 -14.76 -1.01 -42.34
N CYS A 54 -14.89 -0.82 -43.64
CA CYS A 54 -13.87 -0.34 -44.55
C CYS A 54 -13.33 1.03 -44.13
N ALA A 55 -12.01 1.19 -44.17
CA ALA A 55 -11.30 2.42 -43.86
C ALA A 55 -11.69 3.53 -44.86
N GLN A 56 -12.46 4.53 -44.41
CA GLN A 56 -12.55 5.79 -45.12
C GLN A 56 -11.34 6.67 -44.76
N ARG A 57 -10.32 6.61 -45.62
CA ARG A 57 -9.31 7.68 -45.73
C ARG A 57 -10.02 8.96 -46.14
N ARG A 58 -10.31 9.85 -45.18
CA ARG A 58 -10.51 11.27 -45.50
C ARG A 58 -9.14 11.86 -45.78
N ALA A 59 -8.95 12.31 -47.02
CA ALA A 59 -7.80 13.08 -47.45
C ALA A 59 -7.63 14.30 -46.54
N ARG A 60 -6.44 14.46 -45.95
CA ARG A 60 -6.04 15.72 -45.32
C ARG A 60 -5.79 16.74 -46.43
N PRO A 61 -6.38 17.94 -46.40
CA PRO A 61 -5.89 19.02 -47.24
C PRO A 61 -4.47 19.42 -46.75
N SER A 62 -3.56 19.58 -47.70
CA SER A 62 -2.19 20.05 -47.50
C SER A 62 -2.19 21.40 -46.78
N PRO A 63 -1.24 21.67 -45.87
CA PRO A 63 -1.05 23.02 -45.35
C PRO A 63 -0.42 23.87 -46.46
N GLU A 64 -1.21 24.72 -47.09
CA GLU A 64 -0.71 25.84 -47.86
C GLU A 64 0.18 26.71 -46.95
N ARG A 65 1.40 26.96 -47.40
CA ARG A 65 2.35 27.85 -46.73
C ARG A 65 1.81 29.28 -46.79
N PRO A 66 1.59 29.99 -45.68
CA PRO A 66 1.37 31.42 -45.73
C PRO A 66 2.69 32.11 -46.05
N THR A 67 2.84 32.58 -47.29
CA THR A 67 3.88 33.53 -47.70
C THR A 67 3.56 34.90 -47.10
N SER A 68 3.75 35.04 -45.78
CA SER A 68 3.79 36.36 -45.15
C SER A 68 5.11 37.05 -45.52
N ARG A 69 5.06 37.76 -46.64
CA ARG A 69 6.05 38.75 -47.05
C ARG A 69 6.08 39.83 -45.96
N TRP A 70 7.02 39.70 -45.02
CA TRP A 70 7.35 40.75 -44.07
C TRP A 70 7.84 41.99 -44.83
N ARG A 71 6.93 42.93 -45.05
CA ARG A 71 7.28 44.31 -45.39
C ARG A 71 8.09 44.84 -44.21
N ARG A 72 9.40 45.02 -44.38
CA ARG A 72 10.20 45.89 -43.53
C ARG A 72 9.68 47.31 -43.71
N THR A 73 8.75 47.74 -42.86
CA THR A 73 8.50 49.15 -42.64
C THR A 73 9.75 49.72 -41.96
N ARG A 74 10.54 50.49 -42.73
CA ARG A 74 11.58 51.35 -42.18
C ARG A 74 10.88 52.40 -41.33
N LEU A 75 11.10 52.35 -40.02
CA LEU A 75 10.75 53.47 -39.14
C LEU A 75 11.69 54.64 -39.46
N PRO A 76 11.19 55.88 -39.60
CA PRO A 76 12.03 57.04 -39.81
C PRO A 76 12.84 57.35 -38.54
N ALA A 77 14.14 57.55 -38.72
CA ALA A 77 15.05 58.02 -37.70
C ALA A 77 14.69 59.45 -37.30
N THR A 78 14.07 59.63 -36.13
CA THR A 78 13.97 60.94 -35.48
C THR A 78 14.17 60.82 -33.98
N ALA A 79 14.95 61.77 -33.46
CA ALA A 79 15.12 62.14 -32.06
C ALA A 79 15.87 61.14 -31.13
N ALA A 80 17.21 61.23 -31.19
CA ALA A 80 18.07 60.88 -30.08
C ALA A 80 17.74 61.75 -28.85
N ARG A 81 16.97 61.21 -27.90
CA ARG A 81 16.88 61.74 -26.53
C ARG A 81 17.94 61.06 -25.68
N ARG A 82 18.85 61.87 -25.12
CA ARG A 82 19.90 61.46 -24.18
C ARG A 82 19.26 60.78 -22.96
N ALA A 83 19.62 59.54 -22.68
CA ALA A 83 19.30 58.87 -21.43
C ALA A 83 20.17 59.43 -20.29
N PRO A 84 19.62 59.71 -19.10
CA PRO A 84 20.43 60.09 -17.94
C PRO A 84 21.15 58.85 -17.40
N THR A 85 22.45 58.99 -17.19
CA THR A 85 23.32 57.96 -16.61
C THR A 85 22.98 57.76 -15.13
N CYS A 86 22.31 56.65 -14.80
CA CYS A 86 22.19 56.20 -13.42
C CYS A 86 23.56 55.71 -12.91
N ARG A 87 24.23 56.53 -12.10
CA ARG A 87 25.38 56.11 -11.29
C ARG A 87 24.95 55.06 -10.28
N ARG A 88 25.55 53.86 -10.35
CA ARG A 88 25.51 52.84 -9.30
C ARG A 88 26.23 53.36 -8.05
N PRO A 89 25.63 53.31 -6.85
CA PRO A 89 26.38 53.51 -5.62
C PRO A 89 27.17 52.23 -5.30
N SER A 90 28.47 52.38 -5.08
CA SER A 90 29.36 51.37 -4.53
C SER A 90 28.98 51.10 -3.06
N ARG A 91 28.30 49.98 -2.80
CA ARG A 91 28.12 49.47 -1.44
C ARG A 91 29.40 48.74 -1.02
N HIS A 92 30.33 49.48 -0.43
CA HIS A 92 31.17 48.94 0.63
C HIS A 92 30.34 48.93 1.91
N GLY A 93 30.06 47.73 2.42
CA GLY A 93 29.26 47.53 3.62
C GLY A 93 29.32 46.08 4.02
N SER A 94 30.23 45.79 4.93
CA SER A 94 30.37 44.58 5.75
C SER A 94 29.12 43.72 5.81
N THR A 95 29.18 42.53 5.19
CA THR A 95 28.25 41.45 5.53
C THR A 95 28.64 40.94 6.90
N SER A 96 28.04 41.52 7.94
CA SER A 96 27.91 40.86 9.23
C SER A 96 27.14 39.58 8.97
N SER A 97 27.87 38.48 8.86
CA SER A 97 27.34 37.12 8.84
C SER A 97 26.62 36.89 10.16
N VAL A 98 25.35 37.30 10.24
CA VAL A 98 24.42 36.78 11.24
C VAL A 98 24.29 35.30 10.92
N ALA A 99 25.07 34.48 11.63
CA ALA A 99 24.94 33.04 11.61
C ALA A 99 23.47 32.73 11.90
N SER A 100 22.74 32.29 10.88
CA SER A 100 21.39 31.79 11.05
C SER A 100 21.45 30.56 11.95
N PRO A 101 20.56 30.38 12.94
CA PRO A 101 20.56 29.24 13.86
C PRO A 101 20.05 27.94 13.18
N ALA A 102 20.36 27.74 11.90
CA ALA A 102 19.72 26.72 11.06
C ALA A 102 20.53 25.42 10.88
N SER A 103 21.62 25.21 11.63
CA SER A 103 22.54 24.08 11.39
C SER A 103 22.51 22.94 12.43
N GLU A 104 21.60 22.95 13.39
CA GLU A 104 21.41 21.83 14.34
C GLU A 104 20.24 20.90 13.94
N ARG A 105 20.08 20.58 12.65
CA ARG A 105 19.30 19.38 12.28
C ARG A 105 20.19 18.17 12.52
N GLY A 106 20.23 17.78 13.79
CA GLY A 106 21.06 16.72 14.35
C GLY A 106 21.01 15.46 13.51
N ARG A 107 22.14 15.14 12.87
CA ARG A 107 22.46 13.76 12.52
C ARG A 107 22.34 12.98 13.83
N LEU A 108 21.57 11.89 13.83
CA LEU A 108 21.52 10.94 14.93
C LEU A 108 22.31 9.67 14.53
N PRO A 109 23.60 9.78 14.13
CA PRO A 109 24.32 8.66 13.54
C PRO A 109 24.48 7.52 14.55
N GLY A 110 24.46 7.83 15.84
CA GLY A 110 24.41 6.85 16.92
C GLY A 110 23.01 6.26 17.14
N LEU A 111 21.94 7.07 17.11
CA LEU A 111 20.61 6.57 17.50
C LEU A 111 20.09 5.49 16.56
N VAL A 112 20.26 5.64 15.25
CA VAL A 112 19.80 4.62 14.30
C VAL A 112 20.61 3.33 14.47
N GLY A 113 21.91 3.43 14.73
CA GLY A 113 22.76 2.28 15.02
C GLY A 113 22.35 1.58 16.31
N VAL A 114 22.09 2.34 17.37
CA VAL A 114 21.59 1.82 18.65
C VAL A 114 20.21 1.18 18.47
N ALA A 115 19.28 1.84 17.80
CA ALA A 115 17.95 1.28 17.55
C ALA A 115 18.01 0.00 16.71
N ALA A 116 18.88 -0.06 15.70
CA ALA A 116 19.08 -1.28 14.91
C ALA A 116 19.70 -2.41 15.75
N ALA A 117 20.64 -2.09 16.65
CA ALA A 117 21.21 -3.07 17.57
C ALA A 117 20.17 -3.57 18.58
N LEU A 118 19.34 -2.67 19.13
CA LEU A 118 18.24 -3.03 20.03
C LEU A 118 17.23 -3.93 19.32
N PHE A 119 16.83 -3.57 18.10
CA PHE A 119 15.95 -4.40 17.27
C PHE A 119 16.58 -5.77 16.98
N ALA A 120 17.89 -5.84 16.69
CA ALA A 120 18.56 -7.12 16.46
C ALA A 120 18.56 -8.00 17.72
N VAL A 121 18.77 -7.40 18.90
CA VAL A 121 18.68 -8.13 20.18
C VAL A 121 17.25 -8.61 20.44
N GLU A 122 16.26 -7.74 20.24
CA GLU A 122 14.83 -8.07 20.33
C GLU A 122 14.47 -9.23 19.39
N PHE A 123 14.87 -9.14 18.13
CA PHE A 123 14.63 -10.17 17.12
C PHE A 123 15.22 -11.51 17.51
N VAL A 124 16.49 -11.55 17.93
CA VAL A 124 17.14 -12.81 18.35
C VAL A 124 16.47 -13.38 19.60
N TRP A 125 16.09 -12.52 20.55
CA TRP A 125 15.41 -12.93 21.77
C TRP A 125 14.03 -13.54 21.48
N LEU A 126 13.23 -12.90 20.64
CA LEU A 126 11.89 -13.34 20.29
C LEU A 126 11.89 -14.54 19.32
N ALA A 127 12.91 -14.66 18.47
CA ALA A 127 13.08 -15.81 17.58
C ALA A 127 13.52 -17.11 18.29
N TRP A 128 14.03 -17.02 19.53
CA TRP A 128 14.56 -18.19 20.24
C TRP A 128 13.50 -19.27 20.51
N ALA A 129 12.28 -18.86 20.89
CA ALA A 129 11.20 -19.77 21.22
C ALA A 129 9.82 -19.14 20.92
N PRO A 130 9.47 -18.90 19.64
CA PRO A 130 8.15 -18.40 19.28
C PRO A 130 7.06 -19.43 19.64
N LEU A 131 5.87 -18.92 19.94
CA LEU A 131 4.75 -19.72 20.42
C LEU A 131 4.24 -20.72 19.38
N ASP A 132 4.33 -20.37 18.09
CA ASP A 132 4.18 -21.30 16.98
C ASP A 132 5.25 -21.03 15.91
N ARG A 133 6.09 -22.02 15.63
CA ARG A 133 7.23 -21.87 14.71
C ARG A 133 6.81 -21.75 13.25
N GLN A 134 5.71 -22.38 12.85
CA GLN A 134 5.24 -22.33 11.46
C GLN A 134 4.63 -20.96 11.16
N THR A 135 3.75 -20.49 12.04
CA THR A 135 3.18 -19.14 11.98
C THR A 135 4.26 -18.07 12.08
N TRP A 136 5.22 -18.18 13.00
CA TRP A 136 6.35 -17.24 13.08
C TRP A 136 7.14 -17.18 11.77
N ALA A 137 7.40 -18.31 11.13
CA ALA A 137 8.11 -18.35 9.85
C ALA A 137 7.30 -17.73 8.70
N LEU A 138 5.98 -17.93 8.68
CA LEU A 138 5.09 -17.33 7.68
C LEU A 138 5.01 -15.81 7.84
N GLU A 139 4.85 -15.32 9.07
CA GLU A 139 4.79 -13.88 9.35
C GLU A 139 6.12 -13.18 9.02
N ASN A 140 7.25 -13.81 9.36
CA ASN A 140 8.58 -13.26 9.08
C ASN A 140 9.05 -13.40 7.61
N LEU A 141 8.28 -14.08 6.76
CA LEU A 141 8.62 -14.31 5.35
C LEU A 141 8.84 -13.00 4.57
N LEU A 142 8.06 -11.97 4.88
CA LEU A 142 8.19 -10.63 4.27
C LEU A 142 9.05 -9.67 5.12
N ALA A 143 9.00 -9.81 6.44
CA ALA A 143 9.70 -8.91 7.36
C ALA A 143 11.22 -9.09 7.33
N VAL A 144 11.73 -10.33 7.28
CA VAL A 144 13.18 -10.60 7.23
C VAL A 144 13.82 -10.01 5.97
N PRO A 145 13.31 -10.24 4.74
CA PRO A 145 13.83 -9.58 3.55
C PRO A 145 13.80 -8.05 3.63
N LEU A 146 12.74 -7.47 4.21
CA LEU A 146 12.66 -6.03 4.45
C LEU A 146 13.76 -5.56 5.41
N ALA A 147 13.97 -6.24 6.53
CA ALA A 147 15.02 -5.93 7.50
C ALA A 147 16.43 -6.02 6.87
N LEU A 148 16.70 -7.07 6.07
CA LEU A 148 17.96 -7.22 5.33
C LEU A 148 18.13 -6.12 4.28
N MET A 149 17.06 -5.76 3.56
CA MET A 149 17.07 -4.64 2.61
C MET A 149 17.39 -3.31 3.30
N LEU A 150 16.89 -3.08 4.52
CA LEU A 150 17.22 -1.88 5.29
C LEU A 150 18.66 -1.88 5.77
N LEU A 151 19.16 -3.03 6.25
CA LEU A 151 20.53 -3.18 6.76
C LEU A 151 21.56 -2.98 5.64
N PHE A 152 21.42 -3.69 4.52
CA PHE A 152 22.40 -3.68 3.43
C PHE A 152 22.13 -2.58 2.38
N GLY A 153 20.88 -2.14 2.25
CA GLY A 153 20.45 -1.18 1.25
C GLY A 153 20.41 0.27 1.73
N ARG A 154 20.73 0.57 3.01
CA ARG A 154 20.62 1.92 3.59
C ARG A 154 21.20 3.03 2.71
N SER A 155 22.39 2.81 2.16
CA SER A 155 23.09 3.79 1.31
C SER A 155 22.40 4.04 -0.04
N ARG A 156 21.67 3.04 -0.56
CA ARG A 156 20.94 3.11 -1.83
C ARG A 156 19.52 3.66 -1.66
N LEU A 157 18.84 3.31 -0.56
CA LEU A 157 17.47 3.75 -0.27
C LEU A 157 17.40 5.25 0.03
N GLY A 158 18.49 5.80 0.59
CA GLY A 158 18.61 7.23 0.90
C GLY A 158 17.61 7.72 1.95
N LEU A 159 16.96 6.83 2.70
CA LEU A 159 15.97 7.17 3.73
C LEU A 159 16.59 8.04 4.83
N SER A 160 15.79 8.95 5.38
CA SER A 160 16.19 9.76 6.54
C SER A 160 16.34 8.89 7.78
N ASP A 161 17.12 9.36 8.75
CA ASP A 161 17.30 8.67 10.04
C ASP A 161 15.94 8.45 10.74
N VAL A 162 15.01 9.41 10.64
CA VAL A 162 13.67 9.26 11.20
C VAL A 162 12.88 8.16 10.48
N SER A 163 12.92 8.09 9.14
CA SER A 163 12.27 7.01 8.41
C SER A 163 12.82 5.63 8.82
N LEU A 164 14.13 5.53 9.05
CA LEU A 164 14.74 4.28 9.52
C LEU A 164 14.27 3.93 10.94
N LEU A 165 14.20 4.89 11.86
CA LEU A 165 13.68 4.67 13.21
C LEU A 165 12.21 4.25 13.20
N LEU A 166 11.38 4.87 12.36
CA LEU A 166 9.96 4.50 12.21
C LEU A 166 9.80 3.08 11.68
N LEU A 167 10.63 2.67 10.71
CA LEU A 167 10.63 1.30 10.18
C LEU A 167 11.10 0.28 11.21
N LEU A 168 12.16 0.59 11.98
CA LEU A 168 12.63 -0.28 13.06
C LEU A 168 11.58 -0.42 14.16
N LEU A 169 10.90 0.67 14.52
CA LEU A 169 9.78 0.61 15.48
C LEU A 169 8.64 -0.27 14.96
N PHE A 170 8.28 -0.13 13.68
CA PHE A 170 7.26 -0.98 13.07
C PHE A 170 7.68 -2.46 13.06
N LEU A 171 8.94 -2.75 12.71
CA LEU A 171 9.47 -4.11 12.73
C LEU A 171 9.50 -4.72 14.14
N GLY A 172 9.81 -3.94 15.18
CA GLY A 172 9.74 -4.40 16.57
C GLY A 172 8.30 -4.78 16.97
N LEU A 173 7.32 -3.93 16.65
CA LEU A 173 5.90 -4.27 16.86
C LEU A 173 5.49 -5.54 16.12
N HIS A 174 5.95 -5.70 14.88
CA HIS A 174 5.68 -6.91 14.10
C HIS A 174 6.28 -8.16 14.76
N GLU A 175 7.54 -8.12 15.20
CA GLU A 175 8.22 -9.27 15.81
C GLU A 175 7.58 -9.71 17.13
N VAL A 176 7.08 -8.76 17.93
CA VAL A 176 6.27 -9.09 19.13
C VAL A 176 5.01 -9.86 18.73
N GLY A 177 4.32 -9.42 17.66
CA GLY A 177 3.17 -10.14 17.11
C GLY A 177 3.53 -11.56 16.67
N SER A 178 4.62 -11.69 15.93
CA SER A 178 5.10 -12.97 15.40
C SER A 178 5.58 -13.96 16.44
N HIS A 179 6.18 -13.47 17.52
CA HIS A 179 6.56 -14.32 18.63
C HIS A 179 5.33 -14.99 19.28
N PHE A 180 4.30 -14.20 19.58
CA PHE A 180 3.13 -14.71 20.30
C PHE A 180 2.06 -15.29 19.37
N THR A 181 2.17 -15.14 18.05
CA THR A 181 1.01 -15.16 17.14
C THR A 181 0.09 -13.98 17.48
N TYR A 182 -0.21 -13.11 16.51
CA TYR A 182 -0.92 -11.84 16.73
C TYR A 182 -2.18 -11.94 17.61
N SER A 183 -2.90 -13.05 17.51
CA SER A 183 -4.12 -13.33 18.28
C SER A 183 -3.89 -13.62 19.78
N ARG A 184 -2.65 -13.89 20.20
CA ARG A 184 -2.29 -14.31 21.57
C ARG A 184 -1.24 -13.40 22.22
N VAL A 185 -0.97 -12.23 21.65
CA VAL A 185 -0.12 -11.22 22.32
C VAL A 185 -0.74 -10.85 23.67
N PRO A 186 -0.01 -10.94 24.79
CA PRO A 186 -0.56 -10.64 26.11
C PRO A 186 -1.08 -9.21 26.19
N THR A 187 -2.40 -9.06 26.37
CA THR A 187 -3.06 -7.77 26.60
C THR A 187 -3.37 -7.57 28.08
N PRO A 188 -3.33 -6.33 28.61
CA PRO A 188 -3.82 -6.06 29.95
C PRO A 188 -5.31 -6.42 30.08
N SER A 189 -5.74 -6.91 31.24
CA SER A 189 -7.12 -7.38 31.45
C SER A 189 -8.22 -6.34 31.16
N TRP A 190 -7.93 -5.05 31.35
CA TRP A 190 -8.88 -3.98 31.01
C TRP A 190 -9.10 -3.83 29.50
N PHE A 191 -8.13 -4.22 28.68
CA PHE A 191 -8.22 -4.17 27.22
C PHE A 191 -9.28 -5.16 26.72
N ASP A 192 -9.26 -6.38 27.25
CA ASP A 192 -10.21 -7.43 26.87
C ASP A 192 -11.66 -7.03 27.19
N THR A 193 -11.88 -6.26 28.28
CA THR A 193 -13.20 -5.75 28.65
C THR A 193 -13.72 -4.66 27.71
N LEU A 194 -12.84 -3.80 27.18
CA LEU A 194 -13.22 -2.74 26.23
C LEU A 194 -13.51 -3.31 24.83
N PHE A 195 -12.91 -4.44 24.49
CA PHE A 195 -12.88 -4.98 23.14
C PHE A 195 -13.55 -6.37 23.01
N GLN A 196 -14.53 -6.62 23.88
CA GLN A 196 -15.43 -7.79 23.80
C GLN A 196 -14.69 -9.14 23.79
N GLY A 197 -13.55 -9.22 24.49
CA GLY A 197 -12.76 -10.45 24.60
C GLY A 197 -11.98 -10.85 23.34
N ARG A 198 -11.91 -9.99 22.32
CA ARG A 198 -11.03 -10.18 21.15
C ARG A 198 -9.68 -9.48 21.39
N ASN A 199 -8.59 -10.14 20.99
CA ASN A 199 -7.30 -9.46 20.88
C ASN A 199 -7.28 -8.50 19.68
N HIS A 200 -6.82 -7.27 19.87
CA HIS A 200 -6.72 -6.25 18.81
C HIS A 200 -5.28 -5.83 18.54
N TYR A 201 -4.31 -6.66 18.90
CA TYR A 201 -2.91 -6.39 18.59
C TYR A 201 -2.70 -6.21 17.09
N ASP A 202 -3.34 -7.02 16.26
CA ASP A 202 -3.23 -6.91 14.80
C ASP A 202 -3.74 -5.58 14.27
N ARG A 203 -4.93 -5.16 14.71
CA ARG A 203 -5.49 -3.83 14.45
C ARG A 203 -4.55 -2.69 14.85
N LEU A 204 -3.88 -2.83 15.98
CA LEU A 204 -2.88 -1.85 16.44
C LEU A 204 -1.68 -1.80 15.48
N VAL A 205 -1.18 -2.96 15.05
CA VAL A 205 -0.06 -3.05 14.10
C VAL A 205 -0.45 -2.52 12.73
N HIS A 206 -1.66 -2.77 12.24
CA HIS A 206 -2.17 -2.17 11.00
C HIS A 206 -2.28 -0.65 11.09
N LEU A 207 -2.82 -0.12 12.20
CA LEU A 207 -2.82 1.33 12.45
C LEU A 207 -1.38 1.90 12.46
N ALA A 208 -0.45 1.20 13.13
CA ALA A 208 0.95 1.57 13.21
C ALA A 208 1.65 1.49 11.84
N PHE A 209 1.33 0.49 11.01
CA PHE A 209 1.82 0.36 9.64
C PHE A 209 1.53 1.64 8.86
N GLY A 210 0.27 2.07 8.84
CA GLY A 210 -0.11 3.30 8.17
C GLY A 210 0.58 4.54 8.75
N LEU A 211 0.67 4.63 10.08
CA LEU A 211 1.25 5.79 10.76
C LEU A 211 2.76 5.93 10.52
N LEU A 212 3.50 4.83 10.69
CA LEU A 212 4.95 4.79 10.72
C LEU A 212 5.57 4.65 9.32
N VAL A 213 4.94 3.91 8.41
CA VAL A 213 5.53 3.56 7.11
C VAL A 213 5.25 4.62 6.03
N LEU A 214 4.24 5.48 6.22
CA LEU A 214 3.90 6.50 5.22
C LEU A 214 5.06 7.47 4.91
N ARG A 215 5.81 7.92 5.93
CA ARG A 215 6.97 8.80 5.69
C ARG A 215 8.07 8.13 4.85
N PRO A 216 8.55 6.92 5.19
CA PRO A 216 9.46 6.16 4.34
C PRO A 216 8.98 6.04 2.89
N ILE A 217 7.71 5.69 2.67
CA ILE A 217 7.11 5.58 1.33
C ILE A 217 7.15 6.93 0.60
N ALA A 218 6.79 8.03 1.26
CA ALA A 218 6.86 9.36 0.68
C ALA A 218 8.30 9.76 0.30
N GLU A 219 9.30 9.37 1.08
CA GLU A 219 10.71 9.62 0.75
C GLU A 219 11.17 8.81 -0.47
N LEU A 220 10.78 7.53 -0.57
CA LEU A 220 11.06 6.70 -1.74
C LEU A 220 10.39 7.24 -3.01
N LEU A 221 9.10 7.58 -2.93
CA LEU A 221 8.34 8.14 -4.05
C LEU A 221 8.90 9.48 -4.53
N ARG A 222 9.40 10.34 -3.63
CA ARG A 222 10.05 11.60 -4.05
C ARG A 222 11.31 11.37 -4.88
N ARG A 223 12.03 10.28 -4.62
CA ARG A 223 13.21 9.91 -5.41
C ARG A 223 12.84 9.27 -6.74
N ALA A 224 11.75 8.51 -6.78
CA ALA A 224 11.26 7.85 -7.98
C ALA A 224 10.57 8.80 -8.97
N LEU A 225 9.91 9.85 -8.48
CA LEU A 225 9.09 10.74 -9.30
C LEU A 225 9.80 12.06 -9.64
N PRO A 226 9.67 12.56 -10.89
CA PRO A 226 10.22 13.85 -11.28
C PRO A 226 9.39 15.01 -10.69
N ARG A 227 9.98 15.72 -9.71
CA ARG A 227 9.42 16.96 -9.11
C ARG A 227 7.94 16.85 -8.66
N PRO A 228 7.55 15.83 -7.87
CA PRO A 228 6.18 15.70 -7.41
C PRO A 228 5.79 16.87 -6.50
N SER A 229 4.55 17.36 -6.62
CA SER A 229 4.00 18.26 -5.62
C SER A 229 3.86 17.53 -4.29
N ARG A 230 3.97 18.26 -3.17
CA ARG A 230 3.82 17.66 -1.83
C ARG A 230 2.48 16.94 -1.66
N ARG A 231 1.39 17.51 -2.19
CA ARG A 231 0.05 16.92 -2.13
C ARG A 231 0.00 15.60 -2.91
N LEU A 232 0.52 15.59 -4.14
CA LEU A 232 0.56 14.38 -4.96
C LEU A 232 1.35 13.29 -4.26
N LEU A 233 2.51 13.63 -3.69
CA LEU A 233 3.34 12.68 -2.98
C LEU A 233 2.61 12.02 -1.79
N LEU A 234 1.94 12.82 -0.96
CA LEU A 234 1.21 12.30 0.20
C LEU A 234 0.03 11.43 -0.22
N VAL A 235 -0.74 11.85 -1.24
CA VAL A 235 -1.86 11.04 -1.77
C VAL A 235 -1.34 9.71 -2.30
N LEU A 236 -0.28 9.72 -3.13
CA LEU A 236 0.31 8.49 -3.64
C LEU A 236 0.86 7.60 -2.52
N SER A 237 1.41 8.19 -1.46
CA SER A 237 1.90 7.42 -0.30
C SER A 237 0.75 6.74 0.43
N VAL A 238 -0.38 7.42 0.63
CA VAL A 238 -1.59 6.81 1.21
C VAL A 238 -2.11 5.68 0.31
N CYS A 239 -2.15 5.89 -1.01
CA CYS A 239 -2.57 4.86 -1.96
C CYS A 239 -1.66 3.62 -1.89
N VAL A 240 -0.33 3.82 -1.83
CA VAL A 240 0.64 2.72 -1.72
C VAL A 240 0.44 1.96 -0.41
N ILE A 241 0.26 2.64 0.72
CA ILE A 241 -0.02 1.98 2.00
C ILE A 241 -1.31 1.16 1.93
N LEU A 242 -2.39 1.74 1.39
CA LEU A 242 -3.66 1.04 1.23
C LEU A 242 -3.49 -0.20 0.34
N SER A 243 -2.81 -0.07 -0.80
CA SER A 243 -2.55 -1.20 -1.70
C SER A 243 -1.69 -2.29 -1.06
N LEU A 244 -0.65 -1.93 -0.32
CA LEU A 244 0.21 -2.89 0.37
C LEU A 244 -0.55 -3.61 1.49
N SER A 245 -1.35 -2.88 2.29
CA SER A 245 -2.19 -3.48 3.32
C SER A 245 -3.19 -4.46 2.72
N SER A 246 -3.94 -4.06 1.69
CA SER A 246 -4.89 -4.97 1.03
C SER A 246 -4.21 -6.16 0.35
N ALA A 247 -3.01 -5.96 -0.21
CA ALA A 247 -2.25 -7.06 -0.80
C ALA A 247 -1.79 -8.06 0.27
N TYR A 248 -1.41 -7.58 1.45
CA TYR A 248 -1.03 -8.44 2.58
C TYR A 248 -2.22 -9.31 3.03
N GLU A 249 -3.40 -8.74 3.23
CA GLU A 249 -4.64 -9.49 3.54
C GLU A 249 -4.98 -10.57 2.51
N LEU A 250 -4.78 -10.26 1.22
CA LEU A 250 -4.99 -11.22 0.14
C LEU A 250 -3.97 -12.36 0.17
N LEU A 251 -2.72 -12.08 0.57
CA LEU A 251 -1.70 -13.11 0.76
C LEU A 251 -2.02 -13.98 1.98
N GLU A 252 -2.55 -13.41 3.05
CA GLU A 252 -2.97 -14.17 4.23
C GLU A 252 -4.17 -15.07 3.94
N TRP A 253 -5.16 -14.54 3.23
CA TRP A 253 -6.26 -15.36 2.72
C TRP A 253 -5.74 -16.50 1.81
N LEU A 254 -4.81 -16.22 0.91
CA LEU A 254 -4.22 -17.24 0.05
C LEU A 254 -3.45 -18.29 0.85
N ALA A 255 -2.65 -17.87 1.82
CA ALA A 255 -1.93 -18.77 2.72
C ALA A 255 -2.91 -19.66 3.49
N ALA A 256 -4.02 -19.12 3.97
CA ALA A 256 -5.05 -19.88 4.67
C ALA A 256 -5.74 -20.95 3.82
N VAL A 257 -5.84 -20.72 2.51
CA VAL A 257 -6.43 -21.67 1.56
C VAL A 257 -5.43 -22.77 1.16
N VAL A 258 -4.13 -22.46 1.10
CA VAL A 258 -3.09 -23.36 0.58
C VAL A 258 -2.42 -24.18 1.68
N VAL A 259 -2.27 -23.63 2.88
CA VAL A 259 -1.66 -24.30 4.04
C VAL A 259 -2.71 -25.18 4.73
N ASP A 260 -2.27 -26.18 5.51
CA ASP A 260 -3.16 -27.03 6.31
C ASP A 260 -4.26 -26.22 7.01
N PRO A 261 -5.53 -26.68 7.01
CA PRO A 261 -6.67 -25.91 7.52
C PRO A 261 -6.49 -25.39 8.95
N GLY A 262 -5.75 -26.10 9.81
CA GLY A 262 -5.48 -25.66 11.18
C GLY A 262 -4.50 -24.49 11.25
N THR A 263 -3.37 -24.59 10.54
CA THR A 263 -2.30 -23.57 10.54
C THR A 263 -2.72 -22.32 9.76
N GLY A 264 -3.47 -22.48 8.66
CA GLY A 264 -3.96 -21.37 7.83
C GLY A 264 -4.92 -20.44 8.56
N ILE A 265 -5.87 -21.00 9.32
CA ILE A 265 -6.83 -20.21 10.12
C ILE A 265 -6.13 -19.48 11.28
N ALA A 266 -5.13 -20.13 11.90
CA ALA A 266 -4.35 -19.51 12.97
C ALA A 266 -3.50 -18.33 12.47
N PHE A 267 -2.92 -18.45 11.27
CA PHE A 267 -2.13 -17.39 10.61
C PHE A 267 -2.97 -16.15 10.30
N VAL A 268 -4.19 -16.31 9.76
CA VAL A 268 -5.09 -15.17 9.48
C VAL A 268 -5.50 -14.42 10.75
N GLY A 269 -5.52 -15.09 11.90
CA GLY A 269 -5.85 -14.39 13.15
C GLY A 269 -7.28 -13.82 13.23
N ALA A 270 -8.19 -14.23 12.35
CA ALA A 270 -9.54 -13.66 12.22
C ALA A 270 -10.39 -13.71 13.50
N GLN A 271 -10.10 -14.64 14.43
CA GLN A 271 -10.84 -14.80 15.70
C GLN A 271 -12.38 -14.81 15.54
N GLY A 272 -12.88 -15.33 14.42
CA GLY A 272 -14.31 -15.36 14.08
C GLY A 272 -14.89 -14.08 13.47
N ASP A 273 -14.08 -13.05 13.24
CA ASP A 273 -14.49 -11.81 12.58
C ASP A 273 -14.40 -11.93 11.06
N VAL A 274 -15.54 -12.02 10.39
CA VAL A 274 -15.61 -12.12 8.91
C VAL A 274 -15.18 -10.83 8.21
N TRP A 275 -15.04 -9.73 8.94
CA TRP A 275 -14.65 -8.43 8.42
C TRP A 275 -13.24 -8.01 8.85
N ASP A 276 -12.42 -8.94 9.36
CA ASP A 276 -11.11 -8.61 9.93
C ASP A 276 -10.23 -7.88 8.90
N ALA A 277 -9.97 -8.52 7.76
CA ALA A 277 -9.18 -7.95 6.67
C ALA A 277 -9.61 -6.54 6.24
N GLN A 278 -10.91 -6.27 6.19
CA GLN A 278 -11.42 -4.93 5.84
C GLN A 278 -11.19 -3.92 6.96
N LYS A 279 -11.33 -4.32 8.22
CA LYS A 279 -11.07 -3.47 9.39
C LYS A 279 -9.58 -3.18 9.52
N ASP A 280 -8.74 -4.17 9.29
CA ASP A 280 -7.27 -4.07 9.37
C ASP A 280 -6.73 -3.16 8.25
N THR A 281 -7.18 -3.37 7.01
CA THR A 281 -6.94 -2.43 5.90
C THR A 281 -7.48 -1.03 6.21
N GLY A 282 -8.66 -0.93 6.81
CA GLY A 282 -9.28 0.34 7.21
C GLY A 282 -8.44 1.11 8.24
N LEU A 283 -7.87 0.41 9.22
CA LEU A 283 -7.00 1.00 10.24
C LEU A 283 -5.66 1.42 9.66
N ALA A 284 -5.08 0.64 8.74
CA ALA A 284 -3.90 1.06 7.99
C ALA A 284 -4.16 2.35 7.20
N LEU A 285 -5.33 2.48 6.56
CA LEU A 285 -5.72 3.71 5.89
C LEU A 285 -5.84 4.89 6.86
N VAL A 286 -6.47 4.71 8.02
CA VAL A 286 -6.59 5.75 9.04
C VAL A 286 -5.21 6.21 9.51
N GLY A 287 -4.31 5.28 9.84
CA GLY A 287 -2.94 5.59 10.24
C GLY A 287 -2.19 6.39 9.17
N ALA A 288 -2.34 6.00 7.90
CA ALA A 288 -1.75 6.70 6.76
C ALA A 288 -2.29 8.12 6.61
N VAL A 289 -3.60 8.32 6.72
CA VAL A 289 -4.23 9.65 6.62
C VAL A 289 -3.79 10.56 7.77
N VAL A 290 -3.66 10.03 8.99
CA VAL A 290 -3.13 10.78 10.15
C VAL A 290 -1.68 11.20 9.89
N SER A 291 -0.82 10.27 9.48
CA SER A 291 0.58 10.55 9.15
C SER A 291 0.70 11.59 8.04
N ALA A 292 -0.11 11.45 6.98
CA ALA A 292 -0.14 12.38 5.85
C ALA A 292 -0.64 13.77 6.28
N SER A 293 -1.59 13.85 7.22
CA SER A 293 -2.09 15.11 7.76
C SER A 293 -1.02 15.84 8.58
N ILE A 294 -0.26 15.11 9.41
CA ILE A 294 0.89 15.65 10.16
C ILE A 294 1.95 16.18 9.18
N LEU A 295 2.34 15.35 8.22
CA LEU A 295 3.32 15.67 7.18
C LEU A 295 2.82 16.70 6.17
N GLY A 296 1.53 16.96 6.06
CA GLY A 296 0.95 17.99 5.19
C GLY A 296 0.88 19.35 5.87
N ARG A 297 0.65 19.36 7.19
CA ARG A 297 0.54 20.58 8.02
C ARG A 297 1.88 21.10 8.51
N SER A 298 2.95 20.30 8.48
CA SER A 298 4.27 20.75 8.93
C SER A 298 4.76 21.93 8.09
N ARG A 299 5.17 23.02 8.75
CA ARG A 299 5.76 24.20 8.08
C ARG A 299 7.16 23.92 7.55
N VAL A 300 7.86 23.01 8.23
CA VAL A 300 9.13 22.44 7.77
C VAL A 300 8.82 21.32 6.78
N ASP A 301 9.51 21.32 5.64
CA ASP A 301 9.48 20.19 4.70
C ASP A 301 10.25 19.02 5.31
N LEU A 302 9.57 18.23 6.15
CA LEU A 302 10.10 17.02 6.81
C LEU A 302 10.55 15.95 5.83
N LEU A 303 10.24 16.14 4.55
CA LEU A 303 10.53 15.22 3.49
C LEU A 303 11.57 15.78 2.51
N ALA A 304 12.12 16.98 2.77
CA ALA A 304 13.24 17.51 2.01
C ALA A 304 14.47 16.63 2.21
N PRO A 305 15.24 16.33 1.15
CA PRO A 305 16.48 15.58 1.30
C PRO A 305 17.49 16.38 2.13
N ASP A 306 18.20 15.72 3.04
CA ASP A 306 19.32 16.29 3.81
C ASP A 306 20.49 16.62 2.86
N ARG A 307 20.44 17.79 2.22
CA ARG A 307 21.39 18.20 1.17
C ARG A 307 22.78 18.56 1.71
N GLU A 308 22.91 18.91 2.98
CA GLU A 308 24.16 19.46 3.52
C GLU A 308 25.18 18.40 3.97
N ALA A 309 24.76 17.16 4.25
CA ALA A 309 25.68 16.13 4.74
C ALA A 309 26.59 15.52 3.65
N ARG A 310 26.23 15.65 2.36
CA ARG A 310 26.97 15.03 1.25
C ARG A 310 28.01 15.95 0.62
N GLN A 311 27.84 17.27 0.69
CA GLN A 311 28.80 18.23 0.13
C GLN A 311 30.07 18.39 0.99
N GLY A 312 29.98 18.17 2.31
CA GLY A 312 31.16 18.20 3.20
C GLY A 312 32.05 16.95 3.16
N ARG A 313 31.60 15.85 2.53
CA ARG A 313 32.35 14.57 2.44
C ARG A 313 33.18 14.42 1.16
N ASN A 314 32.90 15.23 0.14
CA ASN A 314 33.64 15.23 -1.13
C ASN A 314 34.58 16.44 -1.25
N GLY A 315 34.70 17.24 -0.18
CA GLY A 315 35.55 18.44 -0.13
C GLY A 315 36.53 18.45 1.04
N ALA A 316 36.77 17.30 1.67
CA ALA A 316 37.77 17.08 2.71
C ALA A 316 38.71 15.96 2.30
#